data_AF-A0A630V932-F1
#
_entry.id   AF-A0A630V932-F1
#
_cell.length_a   1.000
_cell.length_b   1.000
_cell.length_c   1.000
_cell.angle_alpha   90.00
_cell.angle_beta   90.00
_cell.angle_gamma   90.00
#
_symmetry.space_group_name_H-M   'P 1'
#
loop_
_entity.id
_entity.type
_entity.pdbx_description
1 polymer ?
#
loop_
_entity_poly.entity_id
_entity_poly.type
_entity_poly.pdbx_seq_one_letter_code
_entity_poly.pdbx_strand_id
1 'polypeptide(L)'
;ARCFIDADHMTARSVFNIGTLDNPGHADNVASITLKQTAPFRALLQINGERLKQKQIAEWLEDWSDYLLAFDSDGNTMQISQAAQAVRRITIQQATQQDHEDGDFSGKKSLMQSIEASSKDVMPVA
;
A
#
# COMPACT_ATOMS: atom_id res chain seq x y z
N ALA A 1 40.10 -14.73 17.90
CA ALA A 1 38.98 -14.83 16.95
C ALA A 1 38.03 -13.64 17.13
N ARG A 2 37.49 -13.09 16.06
CA ARG A 2 36.45 -12.04 16.08
C ARG A 2 35.25 -12.49 15.25
N CYS A 3 34.04 -12.22 15.72
CA CYS A 3 32.80 -12.51 15.01
C CYS A 3 32.13 -11.21 14.55
N PHE A 4 31.70 -11.19 13.30
CA PHE A 4 31.02 -10.08 12.65
C PHE A 4 29.60 -10.52 12.29
N ILE A 5 28.62 -9.66 12.57
CA ILE A 5 27.21 -9.94 12.33
C ILE A 5 26.71 -8.97 11.27
N ASP A 6 26.15 -9.52 10.21
CA ASP A 6 25.42 -8.81 9.17
C ASP A 6 23.93 -9.10 9.37
N ALA A 7 23.21 -8.12 9.91
CA ALA A 7 21.79 -8.26 10.23
C ALA A 7 20.92 -8.31 8.96
N ASP A 8 21.30 -7.56 7.92
CA ASP A 8 20.53 -7.47 6.68
C ASP A 8 20.57 -8.80 5.91
N HIS A 9 21.75 -9.42 5.85
CA HIS A 9 21.96 -10.71 5.22
C HIS A 9 21.76 -11.91 6.16
N MET A 10 21.30 -11.68 7.40
CA MET A 10 21.14 -12.71 8.44
C MET A 10 22.35 -13.66 8.54
N THR A 11 23.55 -13.09 8.46
CA THR A 11 24.81 -13.85 8.37
C THR A 11 25.75 -13.46 9.51
N ALA A 12 26.38 -14.46 10.12
CA ALA A 12 27.46 -14.26 11.07
C ALA A 12 28.75 -14.90 10.53
N ARG A 13 29.84 -14.14 10.54
CA ARG A 13 31.16 -14.56 10.04
C ARG A 13 32.20 -14.42 11.15
N SER A 14 32.82 -15.52 11.53
CA SER A 14 33.90 -15.57 12.49
C SER A 14 35.25 -15.73 11.78
N VAL A 15 36.22 -14.89 12.13
CA VAL A 15 37.60 -14.95 11.62
C VAL A 15 38.52 -15.30 12.78
N PHE A 16 39.19 -16.45 12.67
CA PHE A 16 39.99 -17.01 13.75
C PHE A 16 41.36 -16.35 13.87
N ASN A 17 42.00 -16.02 12.74
CA ASN A 17 43.37 -15.51 12.65
C ASN A 17 43.46 -14.07 12.11
N ILE A 18 42.57 -13.18 12.57
CA ILE A 18 42.53 -11.77 12.13
C ILE A 18 43.71 -10.92 12.67
N GLY A 19 44.37 -11.34 13.76
CA GLY A 19 45.45 -10.58 14.40
C GLY A 19 44.98 -9.35 15.18
N THR A 20 45.87 -8.37 15.34
CA THR A 20 45.61 -7.08 16.02
C THR A 20 45.85 -5.90 15.05
N LEU A 21 45.58 -4.67 15.52
CA LEU A 21 45.82 -3.47 14.71
C LEU A 21 47.31 -3.28 14.38
N ASP A 22 48.18 -3.56 15.35
CA ASP A 22 49.63 -3.39 15.23
C ASP A 22 50.31 -4.59 14.53
N ASN A 23 49.72 -5.79 14.65
CA ASN A 23 50.22 -7.00 14.00
C ASN A 23 49.06 -7.76 13.33
N PRO A 24 48.69 -7.38 12.09
CA PRO A 24 47.58 -7.99 11.37
C PRO A 24 47.87 -9.47 11.07
N GLY A 25 46.84 -10.29 11.15
CA GLY A 25 46.89 -11.71 10.77
C GLY A 25 46.38 -11.94 9.34
N HIS A 26 46.45 -13.19 8.87
CA HIS A 26 46.07 -13.54 7.50
C HIS A 26 44.57 -13.49 7.22
N ALA A 27 43.73 -13.59 8.26
CA ALA A 27 42.26 -13.51 8.15
C ALA A 27 41.59 -14.50 7.18
N ASP A 28 42.24 -15.60 6.84
CA ASP A 28 41.76 -16.64 5.92
C ASP A 28 41.05 -17.81 6.65
N ASN A 29 41.35 -18.03 7.93
CA ASN A 29 40.64 -19.01 8.74
C ASN A 29 39.28 -18.46 9.15
N VAL A 30 38.25 -18.84 8.41
CA VAL A 30 36.89 -18.28 8.53
C VAL A 30 35.86 -19.38 8.69
N ALA A 31 34.87 -19.14 9.55
CA ALA A 31 33.60 -19.86 9.57
C ALA A 31 32.44 -18.87 9.37
N SER A 32 31.46 -19.23 8.55
CA SER A 32 30.27 -18.41 8.31
C SER A 32 29.00 -19.24 8.47
N ILE A 33 27.99 -18.64 9.09
CA ILE A 33 26.63 -19.18 9.15
C ILE A 33 25.66 -18.16 8.58
N THR A 34 24.81 -18.60 7.67
CA THR A 34 23.73 -17.80 7.10
C THR A 34 22.42 -18.47 7.44
N LEU A 35 21.54 -17.73 8.10
CA LEU A 35 20.21 -18.21 8.46
C LEU A 35 19.23 -17.94 7.31
N LYS A 36 18.30 -18.86 7.09
CA LYS A 36 17.23 -18.66 6.12
C LYS A 36 16.22 -17.66 6.69
N GLN A 37 16.00 -16.56 5.99
CA GLN A 37 14.89 -15.65 6.26
C GLN A 37 13.57 -16.41 6.20
N THR A 38 12.70 -16.18 7.19
CA THR A 38 11.34 -16.72 7.20
C THR A 38 10.53 -16.11 6.05
N ALA A 39 9.49 -16.83 5.61
CA ALA A 39 8.60 -16.35 4.56
C ALA A 39 7.95 -14.98 4.89
N PRO A 40 7.36 -14.75 6.09
CA PRO A 40 6.77 -13.45 6.42
C PRO A 40 7.80 -12.32 6.47
N PHE A 41 9.01 -12.59 6.98
CA PHE A 41 10.06 -11.57 7.05
C PHE A 41 10.50 -11.12 5.65
N ARG A 42 10.69 -12.07 4.73
CA ARG A 42 11.05 -11.75 3.34
C ARG A 42 9.93 -10.98 2.63
N ALA A 43 8.67 -11.37 2.84
CA ALA A 43 7.53 -10.70 2.23
C ALA A 43 7.37 -9.26 2.74
N LEU A 44 7.65 -9.00 4.02
CA LEU A 44 7.68 -7.66 4.58
C LEU A 44 8.79 -6.80 3.96
N LEU A 45 10.01 -7.34 3.85
CA LEU A 45 11.14 -6.64 3.24
C LEU A 45 10.86 -6.27 1.77
N GLN A 46 10.15 -7.11 1.03
CA GLN A 46 9.81 -6.86 -0.38
C GLN A 46 8.85 -5.69 -0.60
N ILE A 47 7.97 -5.41 0.37
CA ILE A 47 7.00 -4.32 0.25
C ILE A 47 7.47 -3.03 0.94
N ASN A 48 8.49 -3.13 1.79
CA ASN A 48 8.98 -2.00 2.57
C ASN A 48 9.68 -0.97 1.67
N GLY A 49 9.14 0.27 1.66
CA GLY A 49 9.65 1.35 0.82
C GLY A 49 9.21 1.31 -0.64
N GLU A 50 8.47 0.26 -1.05
CA GLU A 50 7.97 0.10 -2.41
C GLU A 50 6.63 0.79 -2.62
N ARG A 51 6.41 1.31 -3.84
CA ARG A 51 5.11 1.87 -4.25
C ARG A 51 4.23 0.75 -4.78
N LEU A 52 3.29 0.28 -3.96
CA LEU A 52 2.34 -0.76 -4.35
C LEU A 52 1.03 -0.18 -4.86
N LYS A 53 0.41 -0.86 -5.83
CA LYS A 53 -0.98 -0.60 -6.21
C LYS A 53 -1.89 -1.05 -5.06
N GLN A 54 -3.02 -0.36 -4.91
CA GLN A 54 -4.03 -0.63 -3.90
C GLN A 54 -4.48 -2.11 -3.84
N LYS A 55 -4.65 -2.74 -5.01
CA LYS A 55 -4.97 -4.18 -5.09
C LYS A 55 -3.88 -5.06 -4.48
N GLN A 56 -2.61 -4.77 -4.80
CA GLN A 56 -1.47 -5.58 -4.37
C GLN A 56 -1.28 -5.51 -2.85
N ILE A 57 -1.39 -4.31 -2.26
CA ILE A 57 -1.27 -4.17 -0.81
C ILE A 57 -2.46 -4.82 -0.07
N ALA A 58 -3.67 -4.77 -0.65
CA ALA A 58 -4.82 -5.44 -0.05
C ALA A 58 -4.70 -6.97 -0.08
N GLU A 59 -4.22 -7.55 -1.19
CA GLU A 59 -3.93 -8.99 -1.29
C GLU A 59 -2.83 -9.39 -0.29
N TRP A 60 -1.76 -8.59 -0.20
CA TRP A 60 -0.67 -8.84 0.75
C TRP A 60 -1.16 -8.84 2.21
N LEU A 61 -2.06 -7.92 2.60
CA LEU A 61 -2.64 -7.90 3.94
C LEU A 61 -3.45 -9.19 4.23
N GLU A 62 -4.18 -9.71 3.24
CA GLU A 62 -4.94 -10.96 3.39
C GLU A 62 -4.01 -12.17 3.54
N ASP A 63 -2.99 -12.28 2.68
CA ASP A 63 -2.02 -13.38 2.66
C ASP A 63 -1.22 -13.52 3.97
N TRP A 64 -0.99 -12.41 4.68
CA TRP A 64 -0.19 -12.38 5.91
C TRP A 64 -1.02 -12.07 7.17
N SER A 65 -2.34 -12.22 7.10
CA SER A 65 -3.27 -11.85 8.18
C SER A 65 -2.97 -12.49 9.54
N ASP A 66 -2.45 -13.71 9.58
CA ASP A 66 -2.04 -14.40 10.82
C ASP A 66 -0.88 -13.71 11.57
N TYR A 67 -0.10 -12.89 10.86
CA TYR A 67 1.09 -12.23 11.39
C TYR A 67 0.89 -10.72 11.60
N LEU A 68 -0.32 -10.21 11.38
CA LEU A 68 -0.62 -8.79 11.38
C LEU A 68 -1.67 -8.43 12.43
N LEU A 69 -1.55 -7.23 12.98
CA LEU A 69 -2.55 -6.60 13.84
C LEU A 69 -2.93 -5.26 13.23
N ALA A 70 -4.23 -5.05 13.01
CA ALA A 70 -4.76 -3.78 12.54
C ALA A 70 -5.46 -3.04 13.68
N PHE A 71 -5.41 -1.70 13.59
CA PHE A 71 -6.03 -0.81 14.54
C PHE A 71 -6.97 0.16 13.81
N ASP A 72 -8.07 0.53 14.46
CA ASP A 72 -8.96 1.59 13.99
C ASP A 72 -8.45 3.00 14.36
N SER A 73 -9.23 4.02 14.02
CA SER A 73 -8.91 5.42 14.35
C SER A 73 -8.84 5.70 15.86
N ASP A 74 -9.50 4.88 16.66
CA ASP A 74 -9.58 5.01 18.12
C ASP A 74 -8.55 4.12 18.84
N GLY A 75 -7.74 3.38 18.08
CA GLY A 75 -6.70 2.49 18.59
C GLY A 75 -7.19 1.11 19.02
N ASN A 76 -8.45 0.74 18.73
CA ASN A 76 -8.96 -0.60 19.01
C ASN A 76 -8.50 -1.59 17.93
N THR A 77 -8.26 -2.83 18.34
CA THR A 77 -7.88 -3.90 17.41
C THR A 77 -9.04 -4.24 16.47
N MET A 78 -8.78 -4.30 15.17
CA MET A 78 -9.73 -4.75 14.16
C MET A 78 -9.20 -5.97 13.40
N GLN A 79 -10.11 -6.68 12.74
CA GLN A 79 -9.73 -7.82 11.90
C GLN A 79 -9.00 -7.35 10.64
N ILE A 80 -7.92 -8.05 10.27
CA ILE A 80 -7.15 -7.73 9.06
C ILE A 80 -7.99 -7.77 7.79
N SER A 81 -8.98 -8.66 7.73
CA SER A 81 -9.92 -8.71 6.60
C SER A 81 -10.73 -7.42 6.46
N GLN A 82 -11.11 -6.77 7.58
CA GLN A 82 -11.80 -5.48 7.55
C GLN A 82 -10.84 -4.37 7.08
N ALA A 83 -9.59 -4.39 7.56
CA ALA A 83 -8.55 -3.45 7.13
C ALA A 83 -8.24 -3.58 5.62
N ALA A 84 -8.06 -4.80 5.11
CA ALA A 84 -7.84 -5.05 3.69
C ALA A 84 -9.01 -4.55 2.82
N GLN A 85 -10.25 -4.74 3.29
CA GLN A 85 -11.44 -4.22 2.61
C GLN A 85 -11.56 -2.69 2.69
N ALA A 86 -11.10 -2.07 3.78
CA ALA A 86 -10.99 -0.62 3.86
C ALA A 86 -9.96 -0.10 2.84
N VAL A 87 -8.79 -0.74 2.76
CA VAL A 87 -7.75 -0.42 1.77
C VAL A 87 -8.28 -0.55 0.35
N ARG A 88 -9.09 -1.57 0.01
CA ARG A 88 -9.73 -1.70 -1.31
C ARG A 88 -10.77 -0.61 -1.62
N ARG A 89 -11.36 -0.01 -0.60
CA ARG A 89 -12.40 1.03 -0.71
C ARG A 89 -11.85 2.45 -0.64
N ILE A 90 -10.55 2.63 -0.41
CA ILE A 90 -9.89 3.94 -0.52
C ILE A 90 -9.95 4.39 -1.98
N THR A 91 -11.04 5.03 -2.35
CA THR A 91 -11.13 5.83 -3.57
C THR A 91 -10.62 7.20 -3.20
N ILE A 92 -9.56 7.66 -3.86
CA ILE A 92 -9.04 9.02 -3.71
C ILE A 92 -10.16 9.98 -4.16
N GLN A 93 -10.96 10.48 -3.23
CA GLN A 93 -12.01 11.48 -3.48
C GLN A 93 -11.45 12.85 -3.90
N GLN A 94 -10.13 13.01 -4.01
CA GLN A 94 -9.50 14.28 -4.37
C GLN A 94 -9.40 14.59 -5.87
N ALA A 95 -9.73 13.67 -6.77
CA ALA A 95 -9.59 13.92 -8.22
C ALA A 95 -10.91 14.28 -8.94
N THR A 96 -12.06 14.24 -8.28
CA THR A 96 -13.37 14.36 -8.97
C THR A 96 -14.34 15.35 -8.32
N GLN A 97 -13.87 16.17 -7.39
CA GLN A 97 -14.64 17.33 -6.92
C GLN A 97 -14.39 18.60 -7.76
N GLN A 98 -13.45 18.56 -8.71
CA GLN A 98 -13.19 19.69 -9.61
C GLN A 98 -13.99 19.61 -10.93
N ASP A 99 -14.52 18.45 -11.30
CA ASP A 99 -15.27 18.25 -12.55
C ASP A 99 -16.80 18.35 -12.39
N HIS A 100 -17.32 18.63 -11.20
CA HIS A 100 -18.76 18.56 -10.91
C HIS A 100 -19.44 19.89 -10.54
N GLU A 101 -18.88 21.04 -10.98
CA GLU A 101 -19.61 22.32 -10.99
C GLU A 101 -19.92 22.85 -12.42
N ASP A 102 -19.22 22.41 -13.47
CA ASP A 102 -19.42 22.94 -14.84
C ASP A 102 -20.52 22.22 -15.68
N GLY A 103 -21.13 21.15 -15.15
CA GLY A 103 -22.15 20.36 -15.86
C GLY A 103 -23.61 20.79 -15.65
N ASP A 104 -23.94 21.55 -14.59
CA ASP A 104 -25.33 21.82 -14.19
C ASP A 104 -25.92 23.13 -14.75
N PHE A 105 -25.16 23.90 -15.54
CA PHE A 105 -25.66 25.14 -16.15
C PHE A 105 -26.30 24.93 -17.54
N SER A 106 -25.93 23.86 -18.26
CA SER A 106 -26.49 23.55 -19.58
C SER A 106 -27.94 23.05 -19.53
N GLY A 107 -28.30 22.28 -18.50
CA GLY A 107 -29.61 21.64 -18.37
C GLY A 107 -30.77 22.62 -18.07
N LYS A 108 -30.50 23.74 -17.39
CA LYS A 108 -31.57 24.67 -16.95
C LYS A 108 -32.06 25.60 -18.05
N LYS A 109 -31.27 25.83 -19.12
CA LYS A 109 -31.71 26.63 -20.28
C LYS A 109 -32.66 25.83 -21.20
N SER A 110 -32.48 24.51 -21.27
CA SER A 110 -33.28 23.62 -22.13
C SER A 110 -34.70 23.38 -21.59
N LEU A 111 -34.87 23.37 -20.26
CA LEU A 111 -36.17 23.18 -19.62
C LEU A 111 -37.15 24.36 -19.78
N MET A 112 -36.64 25.60 -19.95
CA MET A 112 -37.51 26.75 -20.26
C MET A 112 -37.92 26.80 -21.74
N GLN A 113 -37.04 26.40 -22.66
CA GLN A 113 -37.37 26.35 -24.10
C GLN A 113 -38.37 25.24 -24.46
N SER A 114 -38.38 24.11 -23.72
CA SER A 114 -39.33 23.03 -23.99
C SER A 114 -40.77 23.37 -23.57
N ILE A 115 -40.95 24.23 -22.57
CA ILE A 115 -42.26 24.69 -22.12
C ILE A 115 -42.90 25.65 -23.13
N GLU A 116 -42.12 26.53 -23.76
CA GLU A 116 -42.63 27.48 -24.76
C GLU A 116 -43.01 26.79 -26.08
N ALA A 117 -42.33 25.69 -26.43
CA ALA A 117 -42.61 24.92 -27.65
C ALA A 117 -43.85 24.01 -27.54
N SER A 118 -44.28 23.60 -26.33
CA SER A 118 -45.45 22.72 -26.15
C SER A 118 -46.79 23.47 -26.09
N SER A 119 -46.80 24.81 -26.11
CA SER A 119 -48.03 25.61 -26.01
C SER A 119 -48.69 25.93 -27.37
N LYS A 120 -48.09 25.54 -28.51
CA LYS A 120 -48.59 25.93 -29.83
C LYS A 120 -49.36 24.85 -30.60
N ASP A 121 -49.54 23.66 -30.03
CA ASP A 121 -50.02 22.50 -30.80
C ASP A 121 -51.17 21.70 -30.16
N VAL A 122 -52.10 22.38 -29.47
CA VAL A 122 -53.45 21.83 -29.21
C VAL A 122 -54.51 22.94 -29.35
N MET A 123 -55.23 22.92 -30.48
CA MET A 123 -56.50 23.64 -30.70
C MET A 123 -57.57 23.15 -29.71
N PRO A 124 -58.57 23.98 -29.37
CA PRO A 124 -59.91 23.75 -29.97
C PRO A 124 -60.69 25.08 -30.16
N VAL A 125 -61.86 25.23 -30.79
CA VAL A 125 -63.11 24.44 -30.89
C VAL A 125 -63.98 25.05 -32.01
N ALA A 126 -65.00 24.26 -32.44
CA ALA A 126 -66.20 24.54 -33.25
C ALA A 126 -66.15 24.08 -34.72
#